data_AF-A0A850PM70-F1
#
_entry.id   AF-A0A850PM70-F1
#
_cell.length_a   1.000
_cell.length_b   1.000
_cell.length_c   1.000
_cell.angle_alpha   90.00
_cell.angle_beta   90.00
_cell.angle_gamma   90.00
#
_symmetry.space_group_name_H-M   'P 1'
#
loop_
_entity.id
_entity.type
_entity.pdbx_description
1 polymer ?
#
loop_
_entity_poly.entity_id
_entity_poly.type
_entity_poly.pdbx_seq_one_letter_code
_entity_poly.pdbx_strand_id
1 'polypeptide(L)'
;MRNRLRVAAFDLLAPAAVVVALIYIGVALAWPLWWVSVCSVLCLLVLQGVIVDFVVARRDRVTVGTDDDGPGLRLGIVAMATVALVAAVAVGYTQWTRPDRELREESAEVTGIASSVAEASATFTPQNPTSSIDRATAMMSQASAERFESEFAAVAKDLASRNVSAQAATVSAGVEAIGPDAASVAVILRGTQSSPGQPTDTAVLALRVALSKSDGRWLVEDVAPIHSR
;
A
#
# COMPACT_ATOMS: atom_id res chain seq x y z
N MET A 1 -27.39 33.37 26.31
CA MET A 1 -26.45 32.28 25.94
C MET A 1 -26.59 31.83 24.48
N ARG A 2 -27.81 31.63 23.96
CA ARG A 2 -28.07 31.16 22.58
C ARG A 2 -27.36 31.95 21.47
N ASN A 3 -27.31 33.27 21.55
CA ASN A 3 -26.67 34.08 20.50
C ASN A 3 -25.14 33.94 20.48
N ARG A 4 -24.49 33.77 21.64
CA ARG A 4 -23.02 33.56 21.71
C ARG A 4 -22.60 32.23 21.09
N LEU A 5 -23.40 31.18 21.29
CA LEU A 5 -23.17 29.87 20.68
C LEU A 5 -23.33 29.90 19.16
N ARG A 6 -24.33 30.64 18.66
CA ARG A 6 -24.53 30.81 17.22
C ARG A 6 -23.36 31.57 16.57
N VAL A 7 -22.91 32.67 17.17
CA VAL A 7 -21.72 33.39 16.70
C VAL A 7 -20.50 32.48 16.65
N ALA A 8 -20.23 31.73 17.73
CA ALA A 8 -19.12 30.78 17.74
C ALA A 8 -19.23 29.70 16.64
N ALA A 9 -20.44 29.18 16.40
CA ALA A 9 -20.67 28.13 15.41
C ALA A 9 -20.51 28.62 13.96
N PHE A 10 -21.17 29.72 13.60
CA PHE A 10 -21.26 30.17 12.21
C PHE A 10 -20.14 31.13 11.83
N ASP A 11 -19.74 32.01 12.75
CA ASP A 11 -18.84 33.13 12.43
C ASP A 11 -17.36 32.73 12.67
N LEU A 12 -17.12 31.65 13.44
CA LEU A 12 -15.77 31.16 13.76
C LEU A 12 -15.53 29.71 13.34
N LEU A 13 -16.34 28.76 13.84
CA LEU A 13 -16.07 27.34 13.63
C LEU A 13 -16.26 26.92 12.16
N ALA A 14 -17.29 27.41 11.48
CA ALA A 14 -17.50 27.05 10.07
C ALA A 14 -16.39 27.56 9.14
N PRO A 15 -15.97 28.84 9.19
CA PRO A 15 -14.79 29.32 8.45
C PRO A 15 -13.51 28.55 8.78
N ALA A 16 -13.27 28.30 10.07
CA ALA A 16 -12.10 27.53 10.51
C ALA A 16 -12.11 26.10 9.95
N ALA A 17 -13.27 25.43 9.97
CA ALA A 17 -13.43 24.09 9.40
C ALA A 17 -13.13 24.05 7.91
N VAL A 18 -13.56 25.06 7.14
CA VAL A 18 -13.23 25.18 5.71
C VAL A 18 -11.72 25.30 5.51
N VAL A 19 -11.05 26.18 6.25
CA VAL A 19 -9.59 26.38 6.12
C VAL A 19 -8.83 25.10 6.48
N VAL A 20 -9.21 24.43 7.58
CA VAL A 20 -8.61 23.16 7.99
C VAL A 20 -8.80 22.09 6.91
N ALA A 21 -9.99 21.98 6.31
CA ALA A 21 -10.27 21.04 5.23
C ALA A 21 -9.40 21.30 3.99
N LEU A 22 -9.22 22.56 3.59
CA LEU A 22 -8.38 22.94 2.44
C LEU A 22 -6.90 22.59 2.66
N ILE A 23 -6.40 22.87 3.88
CA ILE A 23 -5.03 22.50 4.27
C ILE A 23 -4.87 20.98 4.26
N TYR A 24 -5.83 20.24 4.84
CA TYR A 24 -5.83 18.79 4.85
C TYR A 24 -5.75 18.20 3.44
N ILE A 25 -6.55 18.71 2.51
CA ILE A 25 -6.50 18.29 1.09
C ILE A 25 -5.12 18.60 0.49
N GLY A 26 -4.53 19.74 0.82
CA GLY A 26 -3.18 20.10 0.35
C GLY A 26 -2.11 19.13 0.83
N VAL A 27 -2.18 18.71 2.09
CA VAL A 27 -1.29 17.68 2.65
C VAL A 27 -1.52 16.33 1.96
N ALA A 28 -2.78 15.94 1.74
CA ALA A 28 -3.12 14.68 1.06
C ALA A 28 -2.62 14.62 -0.40
N LEU A 29 -2.58 15.76 -1.09
CA LEU A 29 -2.10 15.87 -2.47
C LEU A 29 -0.58 16.12 -2.57
N ALA A 30 0.14 16.25 -1.45
CA ALA A 30 1.55 16.67 -1.42
C ALA A 30 1.82 18.06 -2.05
N TRP A 31 0.90 19.01 -1.86
CA TRP A 31 1.04 20.42 -2.24
C TRP A 31 1.46 20.69 -3.70
N PRO A 32 0.71 20.18 -4.70
CA PRO A 32 0.99 20.53 -6.09
C PRO A 32 0.75 22.02 -6.30
N LEU A 33 1.55 22.66 -7.17
CA LEU A 33 1.54 24.12 -7.35
C LEU A 33 0.15 24.71 -7.68
N TRP A 34 -0.65 23.97 -8.46
CA TRP A 34 -2.01 24.39 -8.78
C TRP A 34 -2.92 24.44 -7.54
N TRP A 35 -2.77 23.48 -6.61
CA TRP A 35 -3.54 23.46 -5.37
C TRP A 35 -3.11 24.57 -4.41
N VAL A 36 -1.81 24.89 -4.35
CA VAL A 36 -1.32 26.02 -3.55
C VAL A 36 -2.01 27.33 -3.96
N SER A 37 -2.14 27.56 -5.28
CA SER A 37 -2.85 28.72 -5.82
C SER A 37 -4.34 28.72 -5.44
N VAL A 38 -5.05 27.62 -5.71
CA VAL A 38 -6.47 27.46 -5.39
C VAL A 38 -6.74 27.62 -3.89
N CYS A 39 -5.96 26.94 -3.04
CA CYS A 39 -6.08 27.01 -1.59
C CYS A 39 -5.87 28.44 -1.08
N SER A 40 -4.90 29.17 -1.64
CA SER A 40 -4.64 30.57 -1.25
C SER A 40 -5.83 31.46 -1.58
N VAL A 41 -6.39 31.35 -2.79
CA VAL A 41 -7.58 32.10 -3.21
C VAL A 41 -8.78 31.77 -2.31
N LEU A 42 -9.03 30.49 -2.04
CA LEU A 42 -10.14 30.06 -1.19
C LEU A 42 -9.98 30.54 0.26
N CYS A 43 -8.78 30.48 0.83
CA CYS A 43 -8.51 31.03 2.16
C CYS A 43 -8.72 32.55 2.21
N LEU A 44 -8.32 33.27 1.15
CA LEU A 44 -8.59 34.72 1.04
C LEU A 44 -10.09 35.02 0.96
N LEU A 45 -10.86 34.22 0.22
CA LEU A 45 -12.32 34.38 0.16
C LEU A 45 -12.99 34.12 1.51
N VAL A 46 -12.55 33.09 2.24
CA VAL A 46 -13.02 32.81 3.60
C VAL A 46 -12.69 33.98 4.52
N LEU A 47 -11.45 34.48 4.50
CA LEU A 47 -11.03 35.62 5.29
C LEU A 47 -11.84 36.88 4.94
N GLN A 48 -12.07 37.14 3.66
CA GLN A 48 -12.90 38.26 3.20
C GLN A 48 -14.33 38.14 3.74
N GLY A 49 -14.92 36.94 3.71
CA GLY A 49 -16.23 36.67 4.30
C GLY A 49 -16.28 36.99 5.80
N VAL A 50 -15.26 36.55 6.56
CA VAL A 50 -15.13 36.84 8.01
C VAL A 50 -14.98 38.35 8.27
N ILE A 51 -14.21 39.06 7.44
CA ILE A 51 -14.05 40.52 7.56
C ILE A 51 -15.38 41.24 7.30
N VAL A 52 -16.12 40.83 6.25
CA VAL A 52 -17.44 41.40 5.96
C VAL A 52 -18.40 41.18 7.11
N ASP A 53 -18.46 39.96 7.67
CA ASP A 53 -19.29 39.65 8.83
C ASP A 53 -18.92 40.53 10.03
N PHE A 54 -17.62 40.68 10.32
CA PHE A 54 -17.14 41.56 11.39
C PHE A 54 -17.51 43.04 11.18
N VAL A 55 -17.45 43.53 9.93
CA VAL A 55 -17.84 44.92 9.60
C VAL A 55 -19.33 45.12 9.80
N VAL A 56 -20.18 44.18 9.36
CA VAL A 56 -21.64 44.23 9.57
C VAL A 56 -21.95 44.16 11.06
N ALA A 57 -21.26 43.31 11.82
CA ALA A 57 -21.38 43.23 13.27
C ALA A 57 -21.08 44.55 13.96
N ARG A 58 -20.11 45.31 13.46
CA ARG A 58 -19.78 46.65 14.00
C ARG A 58 -20.80 47.71 13.60
N ARG A 59 -21.32 47.65 12.36
CA ARG A 59 -22.23 48.66 11.80
C ARG A 59 -23.66 48.50 12.33
N ASP A 60 -24.20 47.29 12.21
CA ASP A 60 -25.62 47.00 12.40
C ASP A 60 -25.89 46.17 13.67
N ARG A 61 -24.82 45.79 14.41
CA ARG A 61 -24.88 44.90 15.59
C ARG A 61 -25.45 43.51 15.30
N VAL A 62 -25.34 43.05 14.05
CA VAL A 62 -25.81 41.76 13.56
C VAL A 62 -24.64 41.04 12.87
N THR A 63 -24.53 39.73 13.10
CA THR A 63 -23.58 38.80 12.44
C THR A 63 -24.38 37.71 11.73
N VAL A 64 -23.74 36.91 10.87
CA VAL A 64 -24.41 35.75 10.25
C VAL A 64 -25.04 34.83 11.29
N GLY A 65 -24.38 34.60 12.42
CA GLY A 65 -24.94 33.80 13.51
C GLY A 65 -26.15 34.42 14.21
N THR A 66 -26.28 35.75 14.21
CA THR A 66 -27.32 36.49 14.94
C THR A 66 -28.41 37.09 14.07
N ASP A 67 -28.22 37.12 12.75
CA ASP A 67 -29.23 37.54 11.78
C ASP A 67 -30.36 36.51 11.69
N ASP A 68 -31.51 36.84 12.30
CA ASP A 68 -32.70 36.00 12.26
C ASP A 68 -33.57 36.24 11.01
N ASP A 69 -33.32 37.31 10.25
CA ASP A 69 -34.03 37.65 9.01
C ASP A 69 -33.41 36.92 7.79
N GLY A 70 -32.16 36.48 7.89
CA GLY A 70 -31.41 35.78 6.83
C GLY A 70 -30.99 34.32 7.13
N PRO A 71 -31.89 33.37 7.46
CA PRO A 71 -31.51 31.99 7.78
C PRO A 71 -30.82 31.25 6.62
N GLY A 72 -31.07 31.66 5.37
CA GLY A 72 -30.42 31.08 4.20
C GLY A 72 -28.90 31.24 4.19
N LEU A 73 -28.37 32.32 4.75
CA LEU A 73 -26.92 32.56 4.82
C LEU A 73 -26.23 31.57 5.76
N ARG A 74 -26.86 31.30 6.92
CA ARG A 74 -26.39 30.28 7.88
C ARG A 74 -26.36 28.88 7.26
N LEU A 75 -27.41 28.52 6.53
CA LEU A 75 -27.46 27.26 5.79
C LEU A 75 -26.40 27.20 4.69
N GLY A 76 -26.16 28.30 3.98
CA GLY A 76 -25.11 28.38 2.96
C GLY A 76 -23.71 28.15 3.54
N ILE A 77 -23.38 28.81 4.66
CA ILE A 77 -22.09 28.62 5.34
C ILE A 77 -21.93 27.18 5.83
N VAL A 78 -22.97 26.61 6.47
CA VAL A 78 -22.93 25.22 6.93
C VAL A 78 -22.79 24.25 5.76
N ALA A 79 -23.53 24.47 4.67
CA ALA A 79 -23.44 23.64 3.48
C ALA A 79 -22.02 23.69 2.88
N MET A 80 -21.43 24.89 2.77
CA MET A 80 -20.07 25.06 2.28
C MET A 80 -19.04 24.36 3.18
N ALA A 81 -19.13 24.54 4.51
CA ALA A 81 -18.26 23.86 5.46
C ALA A 81 -18.42 22.34 5.39
N THR A 82 -19.66 21.86 5.26
CA THR A 82 -19.95 20.42 5.12
C THR A 82 -19.34 19.86 3.84
N VAL A 83 -19.51 20.54 2.71
CA VAL A 83 -18.93 20.13 1.41
C VAL A 83 -17.39 20.09 1.49
N ALA A 84 -16.77 21.10 2.09
CA ALA A 84 -15.32 21.14 2.27
C ALA A 84 -14.80 19.95 3.10
N LEU A 85 -15.48 19.63 4.21
CA LEU A 85 -15.15 18.49 5.06
C LEU A 85 -15.35 17.15 4.34
N VAL A 86 -16.47 16.98 3.62
CA VAL A 86 -16.73 15.77 2.82
C VAL A 86 -15.66 15.59 1.74
N ALA A 87 -15.26 16.67 1.06
CA ALA A 87 -14.18 16.63 0.08
C ALA A 87 -12.85 16.23 0.73
N ALA A 88 -12.51 16.78 1.90
CA ALA A 88 -11.31 16.40 2.64
C ALA A 88 -11.30 14.91 2.99
N VAL A 89 -12.40 14.37 3.51
CA VAL A 89 -12.53 12.93 3.79
C VAL A 89 -12.38 12.10 2.52
N ALA A 90 -13.04 12.50 1.42
CA ALA A 90 -12.97 11.78 0.16
C ALA A 90 -11.54 11.74 -0.41
N VAL A 91 -10.83 12.87 -0.42
CA VAL A 91 -9.44 12.93 -0.88
C VAL A 91 -8.51 12.14 0.03
N GLY A 92 -8.65 12.25 1.35
CA GLY A 92 -7.85 11.46 2.28
C GLY A 92 -8.06 9.95 2.10
N TYR A 93 -9.30 9.54 1.84
CA TYR A 93 -9.61 8.14 1.57
C TYR A 93 -8.96 7.64 0.27
N THR A 94 -9.01 8.42 -0.81
CA THR A 94 -8.46 8.00 -2.11
C THR A 94 -6.94 8.10 -2.19
N GLN A 95 -6.32 9.07 -1.52
CA GLN A 95 -4.88 9.30 -1.59
C GLN A 95 -4.09 8.49 -0.57
N TRP A 96 -4.69 8.15 0.58
CA TRP A 96 -3.98 7.42 1.63
C TRP A 96 -4.59 6.06 1.91
N THR A 97 -5.89 5.99 2.21
CA THR A 97 -6.50 4.74 2.70
C THR A 97 -6.56 3.66 1.62
N ARG A 98 -6.88 4.00 0.37
CA ARG A 98 -6.90 3.03 -0.72
C ARG A 98 -5.49 2.51 -1.07
N PRO A 99 -4.49 3.35 -1.37
CA PRO A 99 -3.14 2.87 -1.67
C PRO A 99 -2.52 2.05 -0.54
N ASP A 100 -2.79 2.43 0.72
CA ASP A 100 -2.29 1.71 1.90
C ASP A 100 -2.97 0.34 2.10
N ARG A 101 -4.22 0.16 1.62
CA ARG A 101 -4.87 -1.16 1.59
C ARG A 101 -4.34 -2.01 0.44
N GLU A 102 -4.26 -1.42 -0.76
CA GLU A 102 -3.71 -2.08 -1.95
C GLU A 102 -2.28 -2.58 -1.68
N LEU A 103 -1.42 -1.74 -1.09
CA LEU A 103 -0.06 -2.13 -0.69
C LEU A 103 -0.03 -3.33 0.26
N ARG A 104 -0.95 -3.41 1.23
CA ARG A 104 -1.02 -4.54 2.17
C ARG A 104 -1.49 -5.82 1.50
N GLU A 105 -2.50 -5.71 0.65
CA GLU A 105 -3.03 -6.84 -0.13
C GLU A 105 -1.96 -7.38 -1.09
N GLU A 106 -1.31 -6.51 -1.85
CA GLU A 106 -0.22 -6.87 -2.75
C GLU A 106 0.98 -7.44 -1.99
N SER A 107 1.35 -6.87 -0.85
CA SER A 107 2.43 -7.41 -0.01
C SER A 107 2.14 -8.84 0.45
N ALA A 108 0.89 -9.13 0.84
CA ALA A 108 0.48 -10.48 1.24
C ALA A 108 0.49 -11.45 0.05
N GLU A 109 0.01 -11.01 -1.12
CA GLU A 109 0.01 -11.79 -2.35
C GLU A 109 1.44 -12.15 -2.80
N VAL A 110 2.31 -11.15 -2.94
CA VAL A 110 3.70 -11.32 -3.38
C VAL A 110 4.47 -12.19 -2.40
N THR A 111 4.25 -12.02 -1.09
CA THR A 111 4.88 -12.88 -0.06
C THR A 111 4.41 -14.34 -0.16
N GLY A 112 3.14 -14.57 -0.47
CA GLY A 112 2.58 -15.92 -0.68
C GLY A 112 3.14 -16.61 -1.93
N ILE A 113 3.22 -15.89 -3.05
CA ILE A 113 3.81 -16.38 -4.30
C ILE A 113 5.29 -16.71 -4.07
N ALA A 114 6.04 -15.78 -3.49
CA ALA A 114 7.46 -15.96 -3.21
C ALA A 114 7.73 -17.16 -2.31
N SER A 115 6.96 -17.35 -1.23
CA SER A 115 7.08 -18.50 -0.33
C SER A 115 6.82 -19.81 -1.07
N SER A 116 5.76 -19.85 -1.89
CA SER A 116 5.36 -21.03 -2.66
C SER A 116 6.43 -21.42 -3.69
N VAL A 117 6.97 -20.45 -4.43
CA VAL A 117 8.03 -20.68 -5.42
C VAL A 117 9.35 -21.04 -4.74
N ALA A 118 9.70 -20.40 -3.63
CA ALA A 118 10.90 -20.71 -2.87
C ALA A 118 10.86 -22.13 -2.29
N GLU A 119 9.74 -22.55 -1.67
CA GLU A 119 9.54 -23.92 -1.19
C GLU A 119 9.61 -24.94 -2.33
N ALA A 120 8.95 -24.66 -3.45
CA ALA A 120 8.98 -25.51 -4.63
C ALA A 120 10.41 -25.64 -5.19
N SER A 121 11.15 -24.54 -5.27
CA SER A 121 12.55 -24.58 -5.75
C SER A 121 13.49 -25.36 -4.83
N ALA A 122 13.20 -25.40 -3.53
CA ALA A 122 14.07 -26.02 -2.53
C ALA A 122 13.62 -27.43 -2.09
N THR A 123 12.54 -27.95 -2.68
CA THR A 123 11.99 -29.28 -2.36
C THR A 123 12.21 -30.26 -3.51
N PHE A 124 12.86 -31.38 -3.21
CA PHE A 124 13.20 -32.42 -4.17
C PHE A 124 12.89 -33.83 -3.64
N THR A 125 12.21 -34.65 -4.45
CA THR A 125 11.97 -36.07 -4.16
C THR A 125 12.45 -36.95 -5.33
N PRO A 126 13.26 -38.00 -5.08
CA PRO A 126 13.75 -38.89 -6.12
C PRO A 126 12.66 -39.57 -6.96
N GLN A 127 11.49 -39.79 -6.37
CA GLN A 127 10.35 -40.46 -7.00
C GLN A 127 9.65 -39.57 -8.04
N ASN A 128 9.79 -38.25 -7.93
CA ASN A 128 9.19 -37.29 -8.85
C ASN A 128 10.02 -35.99 -8.95
N PRO A 129 11.18 -36.04 -9.64
CA PRO A 129 12.18 -34.97 -9.60
C PRO A 129 11.73 -33.67 -10.28
N THR A 130 10.73 -33.71 -11.17
CA THR A 130 10.25 -32.52 -11.91
C THR A 130 9.05 -31.85 -11.25
N SER A 131 8.28 -32.55 -10.41
CA SER A 131 7.02 -32.02 -9.84
C SER A 131 7.14 -30.70 -9.06
N SER A 132 8.29 -30.44 -8.43
CA SER A 132 8.52 -29.17 -7.75
C SER A 132 8.99 -28.08 -8.72
N ILE A 133 9.70 -28.46 -9.78
CA ILE A 133 10.11 -27.55 -10.87
C ILE A 133 8.87 -27.07 -11.62
N ASP A 134 7.98 -27.99 -12.02
CA ASP A 134 6.73 -27.67 -12.74
C ASP A 134 5.82 -26.72 -11.93
N ARG A 135 5.80 -26.88 -10.61
CA ARG A 135 5.05 -25.98 -9.71
C ARG A 135 5.68 -24.60 -9.59
N ALA A 136 7.00 -24.51 -9.57
CA ALA A 136 7.72 -23.23 -9.53
C ALA A 136 7.58 -22.49 -10.87
N THR A 137 7.80 -23.17 -12.00
CA THR A 137 7.77 -22.58 -13.34
C THR A 137 6.37 -22.11 -13.75
N ALA A 138 5.30 -22.74 -13.24
CA ALA A 138 3.92 -22.29 -13.46
C ALA A 138 3.62 -20.88 -12.91
N MET A 139 4.43 -20.38 -11.97
CA MET A 139 4.31 -19.05 -11.37
C MET A 139 5.39 -18.06 -11.86
N MET A 140 6.25 -18.49 -12.78
CA MET A 140 7.36 -17.69 -13.30
C MET A 140 7.01 -17.05 -14.65
N SER A 141 7.75 -16.01 -15.01
CA SER A 141 7.77 -15.55 -16.39
C SER A 141 8.35 -16.64 -17.30
N GLN A 142 7.99 -16.66 -18.60
CA GLN A 142 8.49 -17.66 -19.53
C GLN A 142 10.03 -17.68 -19.61
N ALA A 143 10.67 -16.51 -19.69
CA ALA A 143 12.12 -16.40 -19.74
C ALA A 143 12.80 -16.89 -18.44
N SER A 144 12.13 -16.71 -17.30
CA SER A 144 12.61 -17.14 -15.99
C SER A 144 12.44 -18.65 -15.80
N ALA A 145 11.33 -19.22 -16.28
CA ALA A 145 11.10 -20.66 -16.27
C ALA A 145 12.17 -21.41 -17.07
N GLU A 146 12.49 -20.94 -18.28
CA GLU A 146 13.54 -21.56 -19.13
C GLU A 146 14.92 -21.54 -18.45
N ARG A 147 15.27 -20.42 -17.79
CA ARG A 147 16.54 -20.31 -17.04
C ARG A 147 16.55 -21.26 -15.84
N PHE A 148 15.48 -21.26 -15.07
CA PHE A 148 15.33 -22.10 -13.88
C PHE A 148 15.41 -23.59 -14.21
N GLU A 149 14.73 -24.05 -15.27
CA GLU A 149 14.81 -25.44 -15.74
C GLU A 149 16.23 -25.83 -16.12
N SER A 150 16.97 -24.95 -16.80
CA SER A 150 18.34 -25.22 -17.22
C SER A 150 19.31 -25.41 -16.05
N GLU A 151 19.17 -24.61 -14.98
CA GLU A 151 20.02 -24.69 -13.79
C GLU A 151 19.64 -25.89 -12.90
N PHE A 152 18.34 -26.14 -12.71
CA PHE A 152 17.86 -27.21 -11.85
C PHE A 152 17.96 -28.61 -12.48
N ALA A 153 17.94 -28.74 -13.81
CA ALA A 153 18.06 -30.05 -14.46
C ALA A 153 19.38 -30.77 -14.12
N ALA A 154 20.49 -30.03 -14.03
CA ALA A 154 21.78 -30.58 -13.67
C ALA A 154 21.81 -31.04 -12.19
N VAL A 155 21.27 -30.23 -11.29
CA VAL A 155 21.21 -30.51 -9.84
C VAL A 155 20.27 -31.69 -9.56
N ALA A 156 19.10 -31.72 -10.20
CA ALA A 156 18.13 -32.80 -10.08
C ALA A 156 18.71 -34.16 -10.49
N LYS A 157 19.51 -34.19 -11.57
CA LYS A 157 20.17 -35.42 -12.04
C LYS A 157 21.19 -35.96 -11.03
N ASP A 158 22.00 -35.08 -10.42
CA ASP A 158 22.97 -35.49 -9.40
C ASP A 158 22.26 -36.01 -8.13
N LEU A 159 21.25 -35.30 -7.63
CA LEU A 159 20.50 -35.71 -6.43
C LEU A 159 19.72 -37.01 -6.64
N ALA A 160 19.10 -37.20 -7.80
CA ALA A 160 18.42 -38.45 -8.16
C ALA A 160 19.41 -39.63 -8.18
N SER A 161 20.60 -39.45 -8.75
CA SER A 161 21.61 -40.51 -8.82
C SER A 161 22.10 -40.97 -7.45
N ARG A 162 22.03 -40.09 -6.44
CA ARG A 162 22.47 -40.35 -5.06
C ARG A 162 21.32 -40.74 -4.12
N ASN A 163 20.07 -40.84 -4.61
CA ASN A 163 18.87 -41.08 -3.81
C ASN A 163 18.71 -40.10 -2.63
N VAL A 164 19.13 -38.84 -2.83
CA VAL A 164 18.99 -37.79 -1.81
C VAL A 164 17.62 -37.13 -1.97
N SER A 165 16.90 -36.97 -0.86
CA SER A 165 15.68 -36.17 -0.81
C SER A 165 15.91 -34.90 0.00
N ALA A 166 15.30 -33.80 -0.44
CA ALA A 166 15.34 -32.52 0.27
C ALA A 166 13.92 -31.98 0.39
N GLN A 167 13.57 -31.46 1.56
CA GLN A 167 12.29 -30.81 1.80
C GLN A 167 12.55 -29.43 2.38
N ALA A 168 11.91 -28.41 1.85
CA ALA A 168 11.99 -27.06 2.36
C ALA A 168 10.62 -26.58 2.82
N ALA A 169 10.58 -25.92 3.98
CA ALA A 169 9.39 -25.25 4.49
C ALA A 169 9.70 -23.80 4.81
N THR A 170 8.82 -22.87 4.43
CA THR A 170 8.97 -21.45 4.75
C THR A 170 8.83 -21.24 6.25
N VAL A 171 9.85 -20.63 6.83
CA VAL A 171 9.84 -20.18 8.23
C VAL A 171 9.30 -18.77 8.32
N SER A 172 9.75 -17.90 7.40
CA SER A 172 9.32 -16.51 7.33
C SER A 172 9.54 -15.97 5.93
N ALA A 173 8.65 -15.08 5.49
CA ALA A 173 8.83 -14.32 4.27
C ALA A 173 8.45 -12.86 4.52
N GLY A 174 9.17 -11.93 3.89
CA GLY A 174 8.96 -10.50 4.06
C GLY A 174 9.36 -9.70 2.84
N VAL A 175 8.56 -8.69 2.52
CA VAL A 175 8.81 -7.77 1.41
C VAL A 175 10.04 -6.91 1.71
N GLU A 176 11.05 -6.96 0.85
CA GLU A 176 12.21 -6.05 0.90
C GLU A 176 11.91 -4.74 0.18
N ALA A 177 11.21 -4.81 -0.96
CA ALA A 177 10.78 -3.66 -1.74
C ALA A 177 9.52 -4.01 -2.54
N ILE A 178 8.59 -3.07 -2.69
CA ILE A 178 7.41 -3.21 -3.55
C ILE A 178 7.07 -1.87 -4.17
N GLY A 179 6.83 -1.87 -5.47
CA GLY A 179 6.32 -0.77 -6.26
C GLY A 179 5.18 -1.23 -7.15
N PRO A 180 4.68 -0.36 -8.04
CA PRO A 180 3.49 -0.64 -8.86
C PRO A 180 3.63 -1.89 -9.73
N ASP A 181 4.83 -2.11 -10.29
CA ASP A 181 5.07 -3.14 -11.31
C ASP A 181 6.18 -4.14 -10.92
N ALA A 182 6.84 -3.94 -9.77
CA ALA A 182 7.98 -4.74 -9.35
C ALA A 182 8.01 -4.91 -7.83
N ALA A 183 8.40 -6.10 -7.37
CA ALA A 183 8.55 -6.43 -5.96
C ALA A 183 9.73 -7.35 -5.71
N SER A 184 10.29 -7.29 -4.51
CA SER A 184 11.34 -8.18 -4.03
C SER A 184 10.99 -8.67 -2.64
N VAL A 185 11.08 -9.98 -2.43
CA VAL A 185 10.73 -10.66 -1.18
C VAL A 185 11.89 -11.49 -0.71
N ALA A 186 12.26 -11.34 0.56
CA ALA A 186 13.17 -12.25 1.25
C ALA A 186 12.37 -13.40 1.85
N VAL A 187 12.75 -14.62 1.53
CA VAL A 187 12.16 -15.85 2.06
C VAL A 187 13.24 -16.64 2.80
N ILE A 188 12.94 -16.99 4.05
CA ILE A 188 13.75 -17.87 4.87
C ILE A 188 13.07 -19.23 4.92
N LEU A 189 13.79 -20.23 4.44
CA LEU A 189 13.35 -21.62 4.40
C LEU A 189 14.15 -22.45 5.40
N ARG A 190 13.50 -23.48 5.95
CA ARG A 190 14.17 -24.58 6.63
C ARG A 190 14.19 -25.78 5.69
N GLY A 191 15.38 -26.14 5.23
CA GLY A 191 15.64 -27.35 4.48
C GLY A 191 15.95 -28.52 5.40
N THR A 192 15.38 -29.69 5.12
CA THR A 192 15.80 -30.98 5.69
C THR A 192 16.28 -31.87 4.55
N GLN A 193 17.46 -32.47 4.68
CA GLN A 193 18.00 -33.41 3.70
C GLN A 193 18.08 -34.81 4.31
N SER A 194 17.62 -35.80 3.57
CA SER A 194 17.68 -37.21 3.98
C SER A 194 18.34 -38.05 2.90
N SER A 195 19.33 -38.85 3.32
CA SER A 195 20.11 -39.76 2.48
C SER A 195 20.08 -41.18 3.08
N PRO A 196 20.08 -42.25 2.27
CA PRO A 196 20.04 -43.61 2.78
C PRO A 196 21.20 -43.92 3.74
N GLY A 197 20.88 -44.33 4.97
CA GLY A 197 21.87 -44.73 5.97
C GLY A 197 22.57 -43.58 6.72
N GLN A 198 22.17 -42.32 6.52
CA GLN A 198 22.66 -41.16 7.28
C GLN A 198 21.54 -40.50 8.09
N PRO A 199 21.86 -39.84 9.22
CA PRO A 199 20.90 -39.01 9.94
C PRO A 199 20.45 -37.83 9.08
N THR A 200 19.21 -37.38 9.26
CA THR A 200 18.66 -36.21 8.57
C THR A 200 19.44 -34.96 8.96
N ASP A 201 19.91 -34.21 7.96
CA ASP A 201 20.57 -32.93 8.17
C ASP A 201 19.59 -31.77 7.97
N THR A 202 19.81 -30.66 8.65
CA THR A 202 18.94 -29.48 8.60
C THR A 202 19.74 -28.22 8.27
N ALA A 203 19.28 -27.47 7.28
CA ALA A 203 19.89 -26.22 6.85
C ALA A 203 18.86 -25.09 6.82
N VAL A 204 19.33 -23.86 7.03
CA VAL A 204 18.54 -22.65 6.80
C VAL A 204 18.97 -22.05 5.48
N LEU A 205 18.02 -21.84 4.58
CA LEU A 205 18.24 -21.23 3.27
C LEU A 205 17.58 -19.85 3.25
N ALA A 206 18.28 -18.87 2.69
CA ALA A 206 17.75 -17.53 2.51
C ALA A 206 17.74 -17.20 1.02
N LEU A 207 16.55 -16.98 0.47
CA LEU A 207 16.33 -16.69 -0.94
C LEU A 207 15.70 -15.31 -1.11
N ARG A 208 16.14 -14.58 -2.12
CA ARG A 208 15.49 -13.39 -2.64
C ARG A 208 14.70 -13.80 -3.88
N VAL A 209 13.42 -13.48 -3.87
CA VAL A 209 12.52 -13.68 -5.01
C VAL A 209 12.22 -12.30 -5.59
N ALA A 210 12.53 -12.10 -6.87
CA ALA A 210 12.13 -10.92 -7.63
C ALA A 210 10.85 -11.23 -8.39
N LEU A 211 9.88 -10.32 -8.34
CA LEU A 211 8.60 -10.44 -9.02
C LEU A 211 8.33 -9.20 -9.86
N SER A 212 7.67 -9.38 -10.99
CA SER A 212 7.11 -8.30 -11.80
C SER A 212 5.62 -8.51 -12.04
N LYS A 213 4.90 -7.41 -12.23
CA LYS A 213 3.47 -7.42 -12.50
C LYS A 213 3.24 -7.34 -14.00
N SER A 214 2.68 -8.39 -14.59
CA SER A 214 2.30 -8.45 -16.02
C SER A 214 0.81 -8.76 -16.14
N ASP A 215 0.07 -7.96 -16.92
CA ASP A 215 -1.38 -8.11 -17.11
C ASP A 215 -2.18 -8.19 -15.80
N GLY A 216 -1.74 -7.45 -14.78
CA GLY A 216 -2.37 -7.43 -13.46
C GLY A 216 -2.08 -8.65 -12.58
N ARG A 217 -1.19 -9.57 -13.00
CA ARG A 217 -0.74 -10.73 -12.23
C ARG A 217 0.73 -10.61 -11.87
N TRP A 218 1.07 -10.98 -10.64
CA TRP A 218 2.46 -11.09 -10.22
C TRP A 218 3.09 -12.38 -10.74
N LEU A 219 4.25 -12.26 -11.37
CA LEU A 219 5.03 -13.37 -11.91
C LEU A 219 6.43 -13.29 -11.32
N VAL A 220 7.02 -14.45 -11.02
CA VAL A 220 8.40 -14.52 -10.54
C VAL A 220 9.37 -14.34 -11.71
N GLU A 221 10.26 -13.37 -11.58
CA GLU A 221 11.33 -13.10 -12.55
C GLU A 221 12.65 -13.77 -12.20
N ASP A 222 12.96 -13.87 -10.92
CA ASP A 222 14.23 -14.42 -10.47
C ASP A 222 14.16 -14.97 -9.04
N VAL A 223 14.98 -15.97 -8.77
CA VAL A 223 15.14 -16.57 -7.44
C VAL A 223 16.63 -16.76 -7.18
N ALA A 224 17.19 -15.98 -6.28
CA ALA A 224 18.62 -15.97 -6.00
C ALA A 224 18.91 -16.16 -4.49
N PRO A 225 20.02 -16.82 -4.10
CA PRO A 225 20.43 -16.88 -2.70
C PRO A 225 20.80 -15.49 -2.16
N ILE A 226 20.37 -15.16 -0.95
CA ILE A 226 20.77 -13.91 -0.26
C ILE A 226 22.24 -13.98 0.20
N HIS A 227 22.73 -15.20 0.45
CA HIS A 227 24.12 -15.46 0.79
C HIS A 227 24.70 -16.47 -0.19
N SER A 228 25.36 -15.98 -1.24
CA SER A 228 26.37 -16.78 -1.94
C SER A 228 27.65 -16.69 -1.12
N ARG A 229 28.01 -17.79 -0.46
CA ARG A 229 29.38 -18.05 -0.02
C ARG A 229 29.91 -19.24 -0.79
#